data_AF-A0A7W8Z397-F1
#
_entry.id   AF-A0A7W8Z397-F1
#
_cell.length_a   1.000
_cell.length_b   1.000
_cell.length_c   1.000
_cell.angle_alpha   90.00
_cell.angle_beta   90.00
_cell.angle_gamma   90.00
#
_symmetry.space_group_name_H-M   'P 1'
#
loop_
_entity.id
_entity.type
_entity.pdbx_description
1 polymer ?
#
loop_
_entity_poly.entity_id
_entity_poly.type
_entity_poly.pdbx_seq_one_letter_code
_entity_poly.pdbx_strand_id
1 'polypeptide(L)'
;MTTAARSELTTAVAADLVWVAHYWDDLAESRLPGTARPWRQPHLTPEQAEERDQQARIERLERVGVMPGEHPAPVDVGVLDTMASILWDAVQLADAVTEHHGLAPLEYPSTAYADARPYLDYAAAHLPDEIADWAAPIARRLVDQTARTLALVLDGQLLDVVCPWCRGVTAEAPAGGARTWRIRNLLAEQDCRHGHPRRFCPTCEQHIAIVCEGACEPPHREVGTWWRGQPCWPLTDWENLARRVMSADEQITRAREAVTGTR
;
A
#
# COMPACT_ATOMS: atom_id res chain seq x y z
N MET A 1 16.79 24.05 8.02
CA MET A 1 15.34 24.08 7.71
C MET A 1 14.75 25.29 8.41
N THR A 2 13.82 26.02 7.80
CA THR A 2 13.17 27.18 8.44
C THR A 2 12.15 26.72 9.49
N THR A 3 11.81 27.57 10.46
CA THR A 3 10.76 27.27 11.45
C THR A 3 9.43 26.90 10.80
N ALA A 4 9.05 27.60 9.72
CA ALA A 4 7.84 27.28 8.96
C ALA A 4 7.88 25.87 8.35
N ALA A 5 9.01 25.48 7.74
CA ALA A 5 9.15 24.14 7.15
C ALA A 5 9.14 23.02 8.21
N ARG A 6 9.59 23.29 9.44
CA ARG A 6 9.45 22.36 10.57
C ARG A 6 8.00 22.19 10.99
N SER A 7 7.28 23.30 11.16
CA SER A 7 5.86 23.27 11.53
C SER A 7 4.99 22.55 10.49
N GLU A 8 5.28 22.74 9.19
CA GLU A 8 4.65 21.98 8.11
C GLU A 8 4.95 20.48 8.23
N LEU A 9 6.21 20.10 8.52
CA LEU A 9 6.58 18.71 8.73
C LEU A 9 5.86 18.10 9.93
N THR A 10 5.84 18.78 11.08
CA THR A 10 5.11 18.35 12.30
C THR A 10 3.65 18.09 12.00
N THR A 11 3.01 19.00 11.25
CA THR A 11 1.60 18.86 10.83
C THR A 11 1.40 17.62 9.95
N ALA A 12 2.32 17.36 9.01
CA ALA A 12 2.26 16.18 8.16
C ALA A 12 2.47 14.88 8.96
N VAL A 13 3.41 14.86 9.90
CA VAL A 13 3.64 13.69 10.77
C VAL A 13 2.43 13.42 11.65
N ALA A 14 1.87 14.43 12.30
CA ALA A 14 0.66 14.30 13.10
C ALA A 14 -0.51 13.76 12.26
N ALA A 15 -0.68 14.24 11.03
CA ALA A 15 -1.70 13.74 10.11
C ALA A 15 -1.50 12.26 9.73
N ASP A 16 -0.26 11.84 9.48
CA ASP A 16 0.06 10.42 9.21
C ASP A 16 -0.26 9.53 10.42
N LEU A 17 0.04 9.97 11.65
CA LEU A 17 -0.27 9.22 12.87
C LEU A 17 -1.78 9.09 13.13
N VAL A 18 -2.53 10.18 12.96
CA VAL A 18 -4.00 10.18 13.05
C VAL A 18 -4.61 9.25 12.02
N TRP A 19 -4.04 9.22 10.80
CA TRP A 19 -4.49 8.31 9.76
C TRP A 19 -4.28 6.84 10.14
N VAL A 20 -3.13 6.49 10.71
CA VAL A 20 -2.88 5.12 11.18
C VAL A 20 -3.85 4.75 12.31
N ALA A 21 -4.11 5.67 13.24
CA ALA A 21 -5.07 5.46 14.32
C ALA A 21 -6.50 5.22 13.80
N HIS A 22 -6.90 5.93 12.74
CA HIS A 22 -8.21 5.78 12.11
C HIS A 22 -8.44 4.36 11.56
N TYR A 23 -7.44 3.77 10.90
CA TYR A 23 -7.51 2.43 10.30
C TYR A 23 -7.16 1.29 11.27
N TRP A 24 -6.97 1.59 12.56
CA TRP A 24 -6.56 0.58 13.53
C TRP A 24 -7.60 -0.53 13.72
N ASP A 25 -8.89 -0.18 13.76
CA ASP A 25 -9.96 -1.17 13.93
C ASP A 25 -10.05 -2.10 12.70
N ASP A 26 -9.93 -1.57 11.48
CA ASP A 26 -9.87 -2.37 10.25
C ASP A 26 -8.68 -3.33 10.27
N LEU A 27 -7.52 -2.86 10.73
CA LEU A 27 -6.32 -3.68 10.88
C LEU A 27 -6.54 -4.79 11.91
N ALA A 28 -7.13 -4.45 13.06
CA ALA A 28 -7.43 -5.41 14.12
C ALA A 28 -8.48 -6.45 13.69
N GLU A 29 -9.48 -6.08 12.89
CA GLU A 29 -10.45 -7.01 12.32
C GLU A 29 -9.79 -7.93 11.29
N SER A 30 -8.87 -7.40 10.48
CA SER A 30 -8.18 -8.16 9.43
C SER A 30 -7.37 -9.35 9.96
N ARG A 31 -7.11 -9.44 11.28
CA ARG A 31 -6.48 -10.62 11.90
C ARG A 31 -7.33 -11.87 11.78
N LEU A 32 -8.64 -11.75 11.61
CA LEU A 32 -9.55 -12.88 11.47
C LEU A 32 -9.55 -13.38 10.01
N PRO A 33 -9.23 -14.67 9.76
CA PRO A 33 -9.31 -15.24 8.43
C PRO A 33 -10.73 -15.09 7.84
N GLY A 34 -10.81 -14.79 6.55
CA GLY A 34 -12.09 -14.63 5.84
C GLY A 34 -12.70 -13.23 5.94
N THR A 35 -12.11 -12.32 6.73
CA THR A 35 -12.43 -10.89 6.65
C THR A 35 -12.13 -10.40 5.23
N ALA A 36 -13.13 -9.82 4.57
CA ALA A 36 -13.00 -9.36 3.21
C ALA A 36 -11.91 -8.28 3.14
N ARG A 37 -10.75 -8.60 2.57
CA ARG A 37 -9.72 -7.62 2.28
C ARG A 37 -9.93 -7.04 0.88
N PRO A 38 -9.73 -5.74 0.66
CA PRO A 38 -9.51 -5.21 -0.68
C PRO A 38 -8.29 -5.94 -1.24
N TRP A 39 -8.45 -6.80 -2.25
CA TRP A 39 -7.39 -7.74 -2.63
C TRP A 39 -6.09 -7.06 -3.13
N ARG A 40 -4.93 -7.54 -2.64
CA ARG A 40 -3.62 -7.46 -3.33
C ARG A 40 -2.92 -8.82 -3.28
N GLN A 41 -2.26 -9.18 -4.38
CA GLN A 41 -1.22 -10.21 -4.38
C GLN A 41 0.16 -9.54 -4.26
N PRO A 42 1.05 -9.98 -3.35
CA PRO A 42 2.41 -9.46 -3.26
C PRO A 42 3.19 -9.76 -4.55
N HIS A 43 3.97 -8.78 -5.03
CA HIS A 43 4.86 -8.95 -6.16
C HIS A 43 6.08 -9.78 -5.74
N LEU A 44 6.14 -11.03 -6.18
CA LEU A 44 7.31 -11.87 -6.07
C LEU A 44 8.12 -11.76 -7.35
N THR A 45 9.44 -11.64 -7.22
CA THR A 45 10.36 -11.89 -8.34
C THR A 45 10.20 -13.34 -8.83
N PRO A 46 10.61 -13.68 -10.07
CA PRO A 46 10.57 -15.07 -10.54
C PRO A 46 11.26 -16.04 -9.58
N GLU A 47 12.41 -15.66 -9.04
CA GLU A 47 13.18 -16.44 -8.05
C GLU A 47 12.38 -16.64 -6.76
N GLN A 48 11.78 -15.59 -6.20
CA GLN A 48 10.94 -15.69 -4.99
C GLN A 48 9.66 -16.50 -5.23
N ALA A 49 9.11 -16.46 -6.44
CA ALA A 49 7.96 -17.27 -6.80
C ALA A 49 8.33 -18.76 -6.87
N GLU A 50 9.48 -19.08 -7.50
CA GLU A 50 10.04 -20.43 -7.54
C GLU A 50 10.41 -20.95 -6.15
N GLU A 51 11.04 -20.14 -5.30
CA GLU A 51 11.34 -20.49 -3.90
C GLU A 51 10.06 -20.80 -3.13
N ARG A 52 9.03 -19.96 -3.25
CA ARG A 52 7.73 -20.18 -2.59
C ARG A 52 7.04 -21.44 -3.11
N ASP A 53 7.08 -21.69 -4.42
CA ASP A 53 6.50 -22.87 -5.03
C ASP A 53 7.25 -24.15 -4.64
N GLN A 54 8.58 -24.06 -4.53
CA GLN A 54 9.43 -25.13 -4.02
C GLN A 54 9.12 -25.42 -2.55
N GLN A 55 8.99 -24.39 -1.71
CA GLN A 55 8.65 -24.55 -0.30
C GLN A 55 7.24 -25.14 -0.12
N ALA A 56 6.26 -24.68 -0.89
CA ALA A 56 4.91 -25.26 -0.91
C ALA A 56 4.87 -26.70 -1.46
N ARG A 57 5.82 -27.08 -2.32
CA ARG A 57 5.97 -28.46 -2.82
C ARG A 57 6.60 -29.36 -1.75
N ILE A 58 7.66 -28.89 -1.09
CA ILE A 58 8.30 -29.59 0.03
C ILE A 58 7.28 -29.80 1.14
N GLU A 59 6.57 -28.74 1.55
CA GLU A 59 5.52 -28.83 2.57
C GLU A 59 4.45 -29.88 2.21
N ARG A 60 3.98 -29.91 0.96
CA ARG A 60 3.00 -30.91 0.50
C ARG A 60 3.53 -32.35 0.53
N LEU A 61 4.83 -32.55 0.29
CA LEU A 61 5.46 -33.87 0.37
C LEU A 61 5.71 -34.30 1.82
N GLU A 62 5.94 -33.34 2.72
CA GLU A 62 6.17 -33.58 4.15
C GLU A 62 4.86 -33.74 4.95
N ARG A 63 3.71 -33.35 4.38
CA ARG A 63 2.38 -33.55 4.97
C ARG A 63 2.05 -35.04 5.14
N VAL A 64 2.10 -35.51 6.38
CA VAL A 64 1.39 -36.71 6.87
C VAL A 64 0.07 -36.28 7.50
N GLY A 65 -0.99 -37.11 7.39
CA GLY A 65 -2.40 -36.76 7.66
C GLY A 65 -2.80 -36.39 9.10
N VAL A 66 -1.84 -36.00 9.94
CA VAL A 66 -2.04 -35.46 11.29
C VAL A 66 -0.96 -34.38 11.58
N MET A 67 -0.60 -33.56 10.60
CA MET A 67 0.42 -32.51 10.80
C MET A 67 -0.18 -31.20 11.35
N PRO A 68 0.50 -30.54 12.30
CA PRO A 68 0.20 -29.15 12.66
C PRO A 68 0.18 -28.26 11.40
N GLY A 69 -0.94 -27.57 11.14
CA GLY A 69 -1.13 -26.72 9.96
C GLY A 69 -2.22 -27.17 8.98
N GLU A 70 -2.86 -28.33 9.19
CA GLU A 70 -4.02 -28.76 8.37
C GLU A 70 -5.26 -27.87 8.52
N HIS A 71 -5.35 -27.14 9.64
CA HIS A 71 -6.38 -26.13 9.83
C HIS A 71 -5.81 -24.74 9.51
N PRO A 72 -6.52 -23.91 8.73
CA PRO A 72 -6.13 -22.53 8.56
C PRO A 72 -5.97 -21.92 9.96
N ALA A 73 -4.83 -21.26 10.19
CA ALA A 73 -4.55 -20.64 11.47
C ALA A 73 -5.75 -19.77 11.86
N PRO A 74 -6.21 -19.80 13.13
CA PRO A 74 -7.39 -19.05 13.55
C PRO A 74 -7.20 -17.53 13.41
N VAL A 75 -5.95 -17.09 13.19
CA VAL A 75 -5.52 -15.71 13.03
C VAL A 75 -4.48 -15.59 11.92
N ASP A 76 -4.47 -14.45 11.23
CA ASP A 76 -3.40 -14.07 10.31
C ASP A 76 -2.19 -13.53 11.10
N VAL A 77 -1.13 -14.32 11.14
CA VAL A 77 0.11 -13.97 11.87
C VAL A 77 0.79 -12.74 11.28
N GLY A 78 0.73 -12.53 9.96
CA GLY A 78 1.34 -11.35 9.32
C GLY A 78 0.63 -10.05 9.71
N VAL A 79 -0.68 -10.09 9.95
CA VAL A 79 -1.42 -8.96 10.52
C VAL A 79 -1.00 -8.72 11.97
N LEU A 80 -0.88 -9.78 12.78
CA LEU A 80 -0.44 -9.66 14.17
C LEU A 80 0.98 -9.07 14.29
N ASP A 81 1.90 -9.50 13.43
CA ASP A 81 3.25 -8.93 13.35
C ASP A 81 3.21 -7.45 12.96
N THR A 82 2.33 -7.07 12.02
CA THR A 82 2.12 -5.67 11.64
C THR A 82 1.61 -4.85 12.81
N MET A 83 0.58 -5.33 13.52
CA MET A 83 0.01 -4.66 14.69
C MET A 83 1.06 -4.46 15.79
N ALA A 84 1.86 -5.50 16.07
CA ALA A 84 2.93 -5.42 17.06
C ALA A 84 4.02 -4.41 16.67
N SER A 85 4.42 -4.38 15.39
CA SER A 85 5.35 -3.39 14.87
C SER A 85 4.81 -1.96 15.02
N ILE A 86 3.53 -1.74 14.70
CA ILE A 86 2.90 -0.41 14.82
C ILE A 86 2.84 0.02 16.28
N LEU A 87 2.41 -0.87 17.18
CA LEU A 87 2.33 -0.57 18.60
C LEU A 87 3.70 -0.21 19.18
N TRP A 88 4.75 -0.96 18.82
CA TRP A 88 6.12 -0.69 19.27
C TRP A 88 6.60 0.70 18.86
N ASP A 89 6.41 1.06 17.58
CA ASP A 89 6.79 2.37 17.05
C ASP A 89 5.92 3.50 17.65
N ALA A 90 4.62 3.26 17.88
CA ALA A 90 3.72 4.22 18.51
C ALA A 90 4.13 4.53 19.96
N VAL A 91 4.50 3.50 20.73
CA VAL A 91 5.03 3.66 22.09
C VAL A 91 6.33 4.47 22.09
N GLN A 92 7.28 4.14 21.19
CA GLN A 92 8.52 4.92 21.07
C GLN A 92 8.28 6.39 20.73
N LEU A 93 7.33 6.70 19.85
CA LEU A 93 6.95 8.07 19.54
C LEU A 93 6.35 8.78 20.76
N ALA A 94 5.45 8.11 21.49
CA ALA A 94 4.84 8.65 22.70
C ALA A 94 5.87 8.91 23.82
N ASP A 95 6.83 7.99 24.01
CA ASP A 95 7.93 8.14 24.98
C ASP A 95 8.84 9.32 24.63
N ALA A 96 9.23 9.46 23.36
CA ALA A 96 10.06 10.57 22.91
C ALA A 96 9.37 11.94 23.11
N VAL A 97 8.07 12.00 22.84
CA VAL A 97 7.25 13.19 23.09
C VAL A 97 7.13 13.48 24.60
N THR A 98 6.91 12.44 25.41
CA THR A 98 6.84 12.55 26.87
C THR A 98 8.14 13.09 27.44
N GLU A 99 9.28 12.52 27.03
CA GLU A 99 10.61 12.94 27.48
C GLU A 99 10.90 14.38 27.08
N HIS A 100 10.58 14.77 25.85
CA HIS A 100 10.79 16.14 25.36
C HIS A 100 10.05 17.18 26.18
N HIS A 101 8.79 16.92 26.54
CA HIS A 101 7.95 17.86 27.29
C HIS A 101 8.07 17.73 28.82
N GLY A 102 8.74 16.68 29.32
CA GLY A 102 8.77 16.35 30.75
C GLY A 102 7.39 15.97 31.30
N LEU A 103 6.56 15.30 30.48
CA LEU A 103 5.22 14.86 30.86
C LEU A 103 5.28 13.54 31.63
N ALA A 104 4.17 13.17 32.29
CA ALA A 104 4.03 11.82 32.85
C ALA A 104 3.89 10.81 31.70
N PRO A 105 4.62 9.67 31.74
CA PRO A 105 4.52 8.64 30.71
C PRO A 105 3.14 7.99 30.72
N LEU A 106 2.70 7.56 29.53
CA LEU A 106 1.53 6.70 29.38
C LEU A 106 1.80 5.33 30.01
N GLU A 107 0.74 4.65 30.44
CA GLU A 107 0.86 3.26 30.86
C GLU A 107 1.31 2.39 29.67
N TYR A 108 2.30 1.53 29.86
CA TYR A 108 2.80 0.64 28.82
C TYR A 108 1.73 -0.40 28.43
N PRO A 109 1.70 -0.84 27.16
CA PRO A 109 0.70 -1.78 26.70
C PRO A 109 0.89 -3.14 27.38
N SER A 110 -0.22 -3.77 27.77
CA SER A 110 -0.19 -5.06 28.47
C SER A 110 0.19 -6.25 27.57
N THR A 111 0.05 -6.10 26.25
CA THR A 111 0.41 -7.13 25.25
C THR A 111 0.89 -6.47 23.96
N ALA A 112 1.58 -7.23 23.11
CA ALA A 112 2.02 -6.77 21.78
C ALA A 112 0.87 -6.48 20.80
N TYR A 113 -0.38 -6.82 21.14
CA TYR A 113 -1.56 -6.61 20.30
C TYR A 113 -2.59 -5.69 20.97
N ALA A 114 -2.16 -4.94 21.99
CA ALA A 114 -2.98 -3.91 22.62
C ALA A 114 -3.32 -2.79 21.62
N ASP A 115 -4.32 -1.99 21.96
CA ASP A 115 -4.74 -0.85 21.13
C ASP A 115 -3.60 0.18 21.02
N ALA A 116 -3.14 0.45 19.80
CA ALA A 116 -2.07 1.43 19.55
C ALA A 116 -2.59 2.88 19.50
N ARG A 117 -3.90 3.09 19.33
CA ARG A 117 -4.51 4.43 19.18
C ARG A 117 -4.15 5.39 20.31
N PRO A 118 -4.19 5.00 21.60
CA PRO A 118 -3.83 5.91 22.69
C PRO A 118 -2.44 6.51 22.54
N TYR A 119 -1.46 5.73 22.06
CA TYR A 119 -0.08 6.20 21.86
C TYR A 119 0.05 7.03 20.59
N LEU A 120 -0.60 6.62 19.49
CA LEU A 120 -0.60 7.36 18.21
C LEU A 120 -1.27 8.74 18.37
N ASP A 121 -2.44 8.78 18.99
CA ASP A 121 -3.19 10.01 19.25
C ASP A 121 -2.43 10.94 20.18
N TYR A 122 -1.82 10.39 21.23
CA TYR A 122 -0.97 11.15 22.15
C TYR A 122 0.22 11.77 21.44
N ALA A 123 0.97 10.97 20.67
CA ALA A 123 2.12 11.44 19.90
C ALA A 123 1.71 12.50 18.88
N ALA A 124 0.61 12.31 18.15
CA ALA A 124 0.11 13.28 17.18
C ALA A 124 -0.28 14.61 17.82
N ALA A 125 -0.93 14.58 19.00
CA ALA A 125 -1.38 15.78 19.69
C ALA A 125 -0.26 16.61 20.32
N HIS A 126 0.89 15.99 20.64
CA HIS A 126 1.96 16.62 21.39
C HIS A 126 3.30 16.67 20.64
N LEU A 127 3.35 16.30 19.35
CA LEU A 127 4.58 16.26 18.58
C LEU A 127 5.25 17.65 18.50
N PRO A 128 6.47 17.84 19.02
CA PRO A 128 7.21 19.09 18.91
C PRO A 128 7.98 19.19 17.58
N ASP A 129 8.18 20.42 17.10
CA ASP A 129 8.91 20.72 15.85
C ASP A 129 10.36 20.20 15.87
N GLU A 130 10.96 20.11 17.05
CA GLU A 130 12.35 19.70 17.26
C GLU A 130 12.60 18.23 16.94
N ILE A 131 11.58 17.37 17.08
CA ILE A 131 11.72 15.92 16.82
C ILE A 131 11.00 15.46 15.56
N ALA A 132 10.33 16.37 14.84
CA ALA A 132 9.56 16.05 13.63
C ALA A 132 10.41 15.38 12.54
N ASP A 133 11.67 15.81 12.37
CA ASP A 133 12.61 15.20 11.42
C ASP A 133 12.88 13.71 11.72
N TRP A 134 12.94 13.35 12.99
CA TRP A 134 13.12 11.96 13.45
C TRP A 134 11.82 11.15 13.37
N ALA A 135 10.69 11.75 13.74
CA ALA A 135 9.38 11.09 13.73
C ALA A 135 8.85 10.83 12.30
N ALA A 136 9.16 11.70 11.34
CA ALA A 136 8.67 11.61 9.98
C ALA A 136 8.94 10.27 9.25
N PRO A 137 10.16 9.71 9.23
CA PRO A 137 10.38 8.39 8.63
C PRO A 137 9.64 7.26 9.37
N ILE A 138 9.38 7.38 10.68
CA ILE A 138 8.61 6.40 11.45
C ILE A 138 7.14 6.46 11.05
N ALA A 139 6.52 7.64 11.11
CA ALA A 139 5.11 7.81 10.74
C ALA A 139 4.83 7.36 9.30
N ARG A 140 5.71 7.70 8.34
CA ARG A 140 5.60 7.22 6.96
C ARG A 140 5.64 5.70 6.86
N ARG A 141 6.54 5.04 7.61
CA ARG A 141 6.62 3.58 7.66
C ARG A 141 5.33 2.98 8.22
N LEU A 142 4.76 3.57 9.27
CA LEU A 142 3.48 3.12 9.85
C LEU A 142 2.34 3.21 8.82
N VAL A 143 2.25 4.32 8.09
CA VAL A 143 1.28 4.48 6.99
C VAL A 143 1.47 3.39 5.94
N ASP A 144 2.72 3.18 5.49
CA ASP A 144 3.04 2.18 4.47
C ASP A 144 2.73 0.74 4.92
N GLN A 145 2.99 0.41 6.19
CA GLN A 145 2.70 -0.90 6.78
C GLN A 145 1.18 -1.13 6.87
N THR A 146 0.45 -0.19 7.48
CA THR A 146 -1.01 -0.27 7.62
C THR A 146 -1.68 -0.37 6.25
N ALA A 147 -1.31 0.51 5.32
CA ALA A 147 -1.88 0.52 3.98
C ALA A 147 -1.55 -0.77 3.19
N ARG A 148 -0.33 -1.31 3.33
CA ARG A 148 0.03 -2.58 2.69
C ARG A 148 -0.77 -3.74 3.26
N THR A 149 -0.89 -3.82 4.58
CA THR A 149 -1.59 -4.92 5.26
C THR A 149 -3.09 -4.89 5.00
N LEU A 150 -3.69 -3.70 4.96
CA LEU A 150 -5.07 -3.49 4.55
C LEU A 150 -5.27 -3.47 3.03
N ALA A 151 -4.18 -3.62 2.27
CA ALA A 151 -4.16 -3.58 0.82
C ALA A 151 -4.88 -2.35 0.23
N LEU A 152 -4.74 -1.20 0.91
CA LEU A 152 -5.22 0.09 0.45
C LEU A 152 -4.46 0.50 -0.83
N VAL A 153 -5.18 1.22 -1.69
CA VAL A 153 -4.66 1.75 -2.94
C VAL A 153 -3.82 2.99 -2.63
N LEU A 154 -2.51 2.90 -2.82
CA LEU A 154 -1.55 3.95 -2.46
C LEU A 154 -0.93 4.60 -3.68
N ASP A 155 -0.65 5.90 -3.58
CA ASP A 155 0.22 6.59 -4.53
C ASP A 155 1.55 5.85 -4.69
N GLY A 156 2.00 5.71 -5.93
CA GLY A 156 3.21 4.99 -6.27
C GLY A 156 3.03 3.48 -6.46
N GLN A 157 1.90 2.88 -6.09
CA GLN A 157 1.67 1.44 -6.25
C GLN A 157 1.73 1.04 -7.72
N LEU A 158 2.64 0.11 -8.07
CA LEU A 158 2.65 -0.51 -9.39
C LEU A 158 1.56 -1.59 -9.47
N LEU A 159 0.75 -1.56 -10.52
CA LEU A 159 -0.26 -2.58 -10.77
C LEU A 159 0.35 -3.78 -11.50
N ASP A 160 -0.08 -4.98 -11.12
CA ASP A 160 0.35 -6.23 -11.75
C ASP A 160 -0.42 -6.50 -13.05
N VAL A 161 -0.27 -5.60 -14.01
CA VAL A 161 -0.90 -5.69 -15.33
C VAL A 161 0.01 -5.10 -16.39
N VAL A 162 0.01 -5.70 -17.58
CA VAL A 162 0.65 -5.11 -18.76
C VAL A 162 -0.37 -4.21 -19.44
N CYS A 163 0.02 -2.96 -19.69
CA CYS A 163 -0.83 -1.99 -20.37
C CYS A 163 -1.23 -2.53 -21.78
N PRO A 164 -2.52 -2.64 -22.11
CA PRO A 164 -2.95 -3.22 -23.38
C PRO A 164 -2.62 -2.31 -24.59
N TRP A 165 -2.37 -1.02 -24.35
CA TRP A 165 -2.07 -0.05 -25.41
C TRP A 165 -0.57 0.01 -25.73
N CYS A 166 0.29 0.31 -24.75
CA CYS A 166 1.73 0.34 -24.98
C CYS A 166 2.41 -1.04 -24.89
N ARG A 167 1.67 -2.08 -24.48
CA ARG A 167 2.18 -3.45 -24.27
C ARG A 167 3.38 -3.50 -23.31
N GLY A 168 3.47 -2.55 -22.39
CA GLY A 168 4.58 -2.45 -21.46
C GLY A 168 5.89 -2.00 -22.09
N VAL A 169 5.85 -1.27 -23.21
CA VAL A 169 7.07 -0.72 -23.83
C VAL A 169 7.57 0.48 -23.01
N THR A 170 8.82 0.40 -22.56
CA THR A 170 9.57 1.48 -21.91
C THR A 170 10.95 1.62 -22.54
N ALA A 171 11.73 2.62 -22.10
CA ALA A 171 13.12 2.76 -22.51
C ALA A 171 13.97 1.56 -22.06
N GLU A 172 13.70 0.99 -20.87
CA GLU A 172 14.42 -0.20 -20.37
C GLU A 172 13.88 -1.51 -20.97
N ALA A 173 12.61 -1.55 -21.36
CA ALA A 173 11.95 -2.72 -21.93
C ALA A 173 11.36 -2.42 -23.33
N PRO A 174 12.21 -2.24 -24.37
CA PRO A 174 11.74 -1.88 -25.72
C PRO A 174 10.92 -3.00 -26.38
N ALA A 175 11.13 -4.25 -25.96
CA ALA A 175 10.36 -5.40 -26.43
C ALA A 175 8.95 -5.49 -25.78
N GLY A 176 8.65 -4.62 -24.81
CA GLY A 176 7.41 -4.66 -24.04
C GLY A 176 7.48 -5.59 -22.82
N GLY A 177 6.31 -5.81 -22.21
CA GLY A 177 6.14 -6.66 -21.04
C GLY A 177 6.38 -5.98 -19.69
N ALA A 178 6.86 -4.73 -19.66
CA ALA A 178 6.96 -4.01 -18.41
C ALA A 178 5.58 -3.62 -17.87
N ARG A 179 5.45 -3.67 -16.54
CA ARG A 179 4.29 -3.16 -15.82
C ARG A 179 4.44 -1.66 -15.75
N THR A 180 3.57 -0.95 -16.46
CA THR A 180 3.66 0.50 -16.65
C THR A 180 2.58 1.25 -15.92
N TRP A 181 1.56 0.56 -15.40
CA TRP A 181 0.48 1.18 -14.65
C TRP A 181 0.87 1.39 -13.20
N ARG A 182 0.74 2.64 -12.75
CA ARG A 182 1.01 3.05 -11.39
C ARG A 182 -0.17 3.83 -10.86
N ILE A 183 -0.61 3.52 -9.64
CA ILE A 183 -1.54 4.33 -8.90
C ILE A 183 -0.86 5.65 -8.58
N ARG A 184 -1.52 6.76 -8.89
CA ARG A 184 -1.06 8.10 -8.57
C ARG A 184 -2.14 8.85 -7.79
N ASN A 185 -1.72 9.55 -6.74
CA ASN A 185 -2.51 10.62 -6.15
C ASN A 185 -2.20 11.91 -6.93
N LEU A 186 -3.11 12.28 -7.83
CA LEU A 186 -2.93 13.41 -8.75
C LEU A 186 -2.85 14.76 -8.04
N LEU A 187 -3.29 14.85 -6.78
CA LEU A 187 -3.23 16.06 -5.95
C LEU A 187 -2.24 15.94 -4.78
N ALA A 188 -1.25 15.04 -4.83
CA ALA A 188 -0.27 14.89 -3.74
C ALA A 188 0.43 16.21 -3.30
N GLU A 189 0.43 17.24 -4.16
CA GLU A 189 1.02 18.56 -3.90
C GLU A 189 0.00 19.66 -3.53
N GLN A 190 -1.31 19.35 -3.45
CA GLN A 190 -2.36 20.33 -3.15
C GLN A 190 -3.28 19.84 -2.04
N ASP A 191 -3.61 20.73 -1.10
CA ASP A 191 -4.61 20.44 -0.09
C ASP A 191 -5.97 20.27 -0.75
N CYS A 192 -6.75 19.31 -0.27
CA CYS A 192 -8.08 19.14 -0.82
C CYS A 192 -8.94 20.39 -0.51
N ARG A 193 -9.98 20.65 -1.32
CA ARG A 193 -10.88 21.81 -1.10
C ARG A 193 -11.58 21.82 0.27
N HIS A 194 -11.56 20.69 0.98
CA HIS A 194 -12.11 20.56 2.34
C HIS A 194 -11.09 20.87 3.45
N GLY A 195 -9.85 21.24 3.12
CA GLY A 195 -8.83 21.62 4.10
C GLY A 195 -8.18 20.46 4.84
N HIS A 196 -8.42 19.21 4.43
CA HIS A 196 -7.74 18.04 5.00
C HIS A 196 -6.31 17.90 4.45
N PRO A 197 -5.33 17.52 5.29
CA PRO A 197 -3.95 17.26 4.87
C PRO A 197 -3.84 16.13 3.83
N ARG A 198 -2.78 16.25 3.01
CA ARG A 198 -2.62 15.84 1.60
C ARG A 198 -2.74 14.38 1.17
N ARG A 199 -3.32 13.46 1.96
CA ARG A 199 -3.40 12.06 1.52
C ARG A 199 -4.79 11.44 1.54
N PHE A 200 -5.71 11.86 2.40
CA PHE A 200 -6.93 11.09 2.62
C PHE A 200 -8.12 11.97 3.00
N CYS A 201 -8.76 12.56 1.99
CA CYS A 201 -10.09 13.17 2.16
C CYS A 201 -11.14 12.13 1.75
N PRO A 202 -11.98 11.63 2.67
CA PRO A 202 -12.99 10.59 2.39
C PRO A 202 -14.06 11.06 1.40
N THR A 203 -14.22 12.37 1.23
CA THR A 203 -15.13 12.98 0.24
C THR A 203 -14.45 13.24 -1.11
N CYS A 204 -13.12 13.17 -1.18
CA CYS A 204 -12.32 13.59 -2.34
C CYS A 204 -11.63 12.41 -3.04
N GLU A 205 -12.19 11.20 -2.97
CA GLU A 205 -11.69 9.97 -3.61
C GLU A 205 -11.35 10.12 -5.12
N GLN A 206 -11.76 11.24 -5.73
CA GLN A 206 -11.60 11.60 -7.14
C GLN A 206 -10.17 11.88 -7.63
N HIS A 207 -9.15 11.80 -6.77
CA HIS A 207 -7.77 12.12 -7.18
C HIS A 207 -6.81 10.93 -7.17
N ILE A 208 -7.30 9.73 -6.86
CA ILE A 208 -6.53 8.50 -7.07
C ILE A 208 -6.84 7.98 -8.46
N ALA A 209 -5.80 7.80 -9.24
CA ALA A 209 -5.94 7.36 -10.62
C ALA A 209 -4.82 6.41 -11.02
N ILE A 210 -5.11 5.57 -12.00
CA ILE A 210 -4.14 4.67 -12.63
C ILE A 210 -3.47 5.47 -13.74
N VAL A 211 -2.16 5.62 -13.69
CA VAL A 211 -1.36 6.33 -14.70
C VAL A 211 -0.47 5.31 -15.42
N CYS A 212 -0.45 5.33 -16.75
CA CYS A 212 0.51 4.54 -17.52
C CYS A 212 1.79 5.35 -17.76
N GLU A 213 2.89 4.92 -17.15
CA GLU A 213 4.19 5.60 -17.24
C GLU A 213 5.06 5.14 -18.42
N GLY A 214 4.55 4.25 -19.27
CA GLY A 214 5.19 3.84 -20.52
C GLY A 214 4.99 4.82 -21.67
N ALA A 215 5.61 4.53 -22.82
CA ALA A 215 5.36 5.27 -24.06
C ALA A 215 3.97 4.89 -24.63
N CYS A 216 2.92 5.54 -24.13
CA CYS A 216 1.54 5.11 -24.30
C CYS A 216 0.67 6.20 -24.93
N GLU A 217 0.07 5.89 -26.07
CA GLU A 217 -0.88 6.76 -26.80
C GLU A 217 -2.23 6.04 -27.01
N PRO A 218 -3.01 5.83 -25.94
CA PRO A 218 -4.34 5.24 -26.06
C PRO A 218 -5.31 6.21 -26.78
N PRO A 219 -6.37 5.70 -27.44
CA PRO A 219 -7.37 6.56 -28.06
C PRO A 219 -8.02 7.50 -27.04
N HIS A 220 -8.26 8.77 -27.38
CA HIS A 220 -8.79 9.76 -26.43
C HIS A 220 -10.06 9.33 -25.69
N ARG A 221 -10.97 8.63 -26.35
CA ARG A 221 -12.22 8.10 -25.74
C ARG A 221 -11.99 7.07 -24.65
N GLU A 222 -10.80 6.49 -24.61
CA GLU A 222 -10.40 5.44 -23.68
C GLU A 222 -9.66 5.99 -22.48
N VAL A 223 -9.36 7.29 -22.44
CA VAL A 223 -8.58 7.95 -21.40
C VAL A 223 -9.51 8.79 -20.56
N GLY A 224 -9.47 8.62 -19.23
CA GLY A 224 -10.26 9.46 -18.33
C GLY A 224 -9.70 10.88 -18.25
N THR A 225 -8.38 11.01 -18.09
CA THR A 225 -7.67 12.29 -18.05
C THR A 225 -6.18 12.13 -18.38
N TRP A 226 -5.42 13.22 -18.39
CA TRP A 226 -3.97 13.21 -18.60
C TRP A 226 -3.25 13.82 -17.40
N TRP A 227 -2.15 13.20 -16.97
CA TRP A 227 -1.31 13.70 -15.88
C TRP A 227 0.14 13.76 -16.33
N ARG A 228 0.74 14.96 -16.33
CA ARG A 228 2.13 15.19 -16.80
C ARG A 228 2.41 14.58 -18.18
N GLY A 229 1.43 14.64 -19.08
CA GLY A 229 1.53 14.09 -20.44
C GLY A 229 1.33 12.56 -20.54
N GLN A 230 1.03 11.88 -19.44
CA GLN A 230 0.74 10.45 -19.41
C GLN A 230 -0.77 10.18 -19.33
N PRO A 231 -1.29 9.13 -19.99
CA PRO A 231 -2.69 8.79 -19.92
C PRO A 231 -3.03 8.23 -18.54
N CYS A 232 -4.20 8.64 -18.06
CA CYS A 232 -4.63 8.45 -16.69
C CYS A 232 -6.11 8.08 -16.63
N TRP A 233 -6.46 7.17 -15.71
CA TRP A 233 -7.82 6.68 -15.51
C TRP A 233 -8.22 6.78 -14.04
N PRO A 234 -9.37 7.36 -13.71
CA PRO A 234 -9.91 7.30 -12.36
C PRO A 234 -9.94 5.85 -11.84
N LEU A 235 -9.66 5.64 -10.55
CA LEU A 235 -9.72 4.30 -9.97
C LEU A 235 -11.11 3.65 -10.13
N THR A 236 -12.18 4.47 -10.19
CA THR A 236 -13.56 4.00 -10.44
C THR A 236 -13.73 3.34 -11.81
N ASP A 237 -12.84 3.59 -12.77
CA ASP A 237 -12.86 2.95 -14.09
C ASP A 237 -12.13 1.59 -14.10
N TRP A 238 -11.66 1.10 -12.94
CA TRP A 238 -10.89 -0.13 -12.82
C TRP A 238 -11.57 -1.34 -13.47
N GLU A 239 -12.88 -1.53 -13.29
CA GLU A 239 -13.58 -2.67 -13.88
C GLU A 239 -13.56 -2.67 -15.41
N ASN A 240 -13.64 -1.48 -16.01
CA ASN A 240 -13.55 -1.32 -17.47
C ASN A 240 -12.14 -1.62 -17.96
N LEU A 241 -11.13 -1.17 -17.22
CA LEU A 241 -9.72 -1.43 -17.52
C LEU A 241 -9.36 -2.90 -17.35
N ALA A 242 -9.78 -3.54 -16.26
CA ALA A 242 -9.52 -4.93 -15.97
C ALA A 242 -10.03 -5.85 -17.10
N ARG A 243 -11.26 -5.60 -17.60
CA ARG A 243 -11.80 -6.35 -18.76
C ARG A 243 -10.92 -6.25 -20.00
N ARG A 244 -10.29 -5.10 -20.24
CA ARG A 244 -9.38 -4.89 -21.38
C ARG A 244 -8.05 -5.59 -21.19
N VAL A 245 -7.50 -5.54 -19.98
CA VAL A 245 -6.26 -6.25 -19.64
C VAL A 245 -6.46 -7.75 -19.85
N MET A 246 -7.52 -8.32 -19.28
CA MET A 246 -7.84 -9.75 -19.44
C MET A 246 -7.97 -10.15 -20.92
N SER A 247 -8.68 -9.33 -21.72
CA SER A 247 -8.84 -9.59 -23.15
C SER A 247 -7.50 -9.54 -23.90
N ALA A 248 -6.58 -8.65 -23.51
CA ALA A 248 -5.26 -8.53 -24.12
C ALA A 248 -4.35 -9.69 -23.72
N ASP A 249 -4.37 -10.12 -22.46
CA ASP A 249 -3.59 -11.25 -21.96
C ASP A 249 -4.02 -12.57 -22.62
N GLU A 250 -5.32 -12.78 -22.83
CA GLU A 250 -5.84 -13.92 -23.58
C GLU A 250 -5.32 -13.92 -25.03
N GLN A 251 -5.29 -12.77 -25.70
CA GLN A 251 -4.78 -12.65 -27.06
C GLN A 251 -3.27 -12.94 -27.13
N ILE A 252 -2.49 -12.43 -26.17
CA ILE A 252 -1.05 -12.69 -26.07
C ILE A 252 -0.79 -14.18 -25.85
N THR A 253 -1.55 -14.81 -24.96
CA THR A 253 -1.42 -16.24 -24.66
C THR A 253 -1.72 -17.09 -25.89
N ARG A 254 -2.83 -16.83 -26.58
CA ARG A 254 -3.18 -17.53 -27.83
C ARG A 254 -2.13 -17.35 -28.93
N ALA A 255 -1.57 -16.15 -29.05
CA ALA A 255 -0.51 -15.87 -30.04
C ALA A 255 0.77 -16.66 -29.74
N ARG A 256 1.14 -16.80 -28.45
CA ARG A 256 2.30 -17.61 -28.03
C ARG A 256 2.11 -19.09 -28.32
N GLU A 257 0.93 -19.63 -28.03
CA GLU A 257 0.57 -21.03 -28.30
C GLU A 257 0.59 -21.36 -29.79
N ALA A 258 0.12 -20.46 -30.65
CA ALA A 258 0.18 -20.63 -32.09
C ALA A 258 1.62 -20.73 -32.63
N VAL A 259 2.56 -19.96 -32.06
CA VAL A 259 3.97 -20.00 -32.45
C VAL A 259 4.64 -21.29 -31.98
N THR A 260 4.31 -21.80 -30.79
CA THR A 260 4.95 -23.01 -30.23
C THR A 260 4.35 -24.32 -30.75
N GLY A 261 3.05 -24.35 -31.10
CA GLY A 261 2.35 -25.54 -31.58
C GLY A 261 2.58 -25.91 -33.05
N THR A 262 3.33 -25.12 -33.81
CA THR A 262 3.62 -25.38 -35.25
C THR A 262 4.93 -26.17 -35.44
N ARG A 263 5.28 -27.07 -34.53
CA ARG A 263 6.48 -27.91 -34.60
C ARG A 263 6.16 -29.40 -34.67
#